data_AF-A0A658K591-F1
#
_entry.id   AF-A0A658K591-F1
#
_cell.length_a   1.000
_cell.length_b   1.000
_cell.length_c   1.000
_cell.angle_alpha   90.00
_cell.angle_beta   90.00
_cell.angle_gamma   90.00
#
_symmetry.space_group_name_H-M   'P 1'
#
loop_
_entity.id
_entity.type
_entity.pdbx_description
1 polymer ?
#
loop_
_entity_poly.entity_id
_entity_poly.type
_entity_poly.pdbx_seq_one_letter_code
_entity_poly.pdbx_strand_id
1 'polypeptide(L)'
;MHELMANAVQHGALSSAAGQVTVISTLDAGHNPPTLKIEWSETGGPPIAASTVKGFGFRLIRRSIERELKGKADIQFASTGIIWSMLIPWPDKPEGSL
;
A
#
# COMPACT_ATOMS: atom_id res chain seq x y z
N MET A 1 -6.35 3.34 -1.63
CA MET A 1 -5.56 3.25 -2.87
C MET A 1 -5.41 4.58 -3.61
N HIS A 2 -6.40 5.48 -3.62
CA HIS A 2 -6.29 6.78 -4.31
C HIS A 2 -5.11 7.65 -3.83
N GLU A 3 -4.87 7.71 -2.52
CA GLU A 3 -3.76 8.51 -1.96
C GLU A 3 -2.36 7.98 -2.35
N LEU A 4 -2.19 6.66 -2.51
CA LEU A 4 -0.91 6.08 -2.97
C LEU A 4 -0.64 6.45 -4.43
N MET A 5 -1.67 6.36 -5.28
CA MET A 5 -1.59 6.80 -6.67
C MET A 5 -1.25 8.29 -6.78
N ALA A 6 -1.93 9.15 -6.00
CA ALA A 6 -1.65 10.59 -6.00
C ALA A 6 -0.20 10.88 -5.60
N ASN A 7 0.31 10.21 -4.55
CA ASN A 7 1.70 10.34 -4.13
C ASN A 7 2.67 9.86 -5.22
N ALA A 8 2.41 8.74 -5.88
CA ALA A 8 3.28 8.24 -6.93
C ALA A 8 3.39 9.21 -8.11
N VAL A 9 2.29 9.85 -8.50
CA VAL A 9 2.28 10.84 -9.59
C VAL A 9 2.97 12.15 -9.19
N GLN A 10 2.67 12.67 -8.01
CA GLN A 10 3.16 13.98 -7.59
C GLN A 10 4.61 13.95 -7.10
N HIS A 11 5.01 12.86 -6.43
CA HIS A 11 6.25 12.81 -5.66
C HIS A 11 7.04 11.50 -5.82
N GLY A 12 6.42 10.43 -6.34
CA GLY A 12 6.99 9.09 -6.36
C GLY A 12 7.35 8.60 -7.76
N ALA A 13 7.26 7.29 -7.98
CA ALA A 13 7.69 6.65 -9.23
C ALA A 13 7.11 7.32 -10.48
N LEU A 14 5.80 7.53 -10.52
CA LEU A 14 5.09 8.02 -11.71
C LEU A 14 5.35 9.51 -12.03
N SER A 15 6.12 10.23 -11.21
CA SER A 15 6.66 11.56 -11.55
C SER A 15 7.86 11.48 -12.51
N SER A 16 8.48 10.31 -12.65
CA SER A 16 9.64 10.04 -13.50
C SER A 16 9.23 9.26 -14.75
N ALA A 17 9.88 9.56 -15.89
CA ALA A 17 9.66 8.83 -17.14
C ALA A 17 10.07 7.34 -17.06
N ALA A 18 11.00 6.99 -16.16
CA ALA A 18 11.43 5.60 -15.92
C ALA A 18 10.64 4.91 -14.79
N GLY A 19 9.68 5.62 -14.19
CA GLY A 19 8.96 5.19 -13.01
C GLY A 19 7.98 4.06 -13.26
N GLN A 20 7.88 3.15 -12.30
CA GLN A 20 6.90 2.07 -12.32
C GLN A 20 6.29 1.85 -10.94
N VAL A 21 5.00 1.52 -10.95
CA VAL A 21 4.26 1.05 -9.79
C VAL A 21 3.83 -0.38 -10.06
N THR A 22 4.17 -1.28 -9.14
CA THR A 22 3.69 -2.67 -9.15
C THR A 22 2.73 -2.87 -7.99
N VAL A 23 1.56 -3.45 -8.28
CA VAL A 23 0.57 -3.83 -7.26
C VAL A 23 0.29 -5.31 -7.37
N ILE A 24 0.51 -6.02 -6.27
CA ILE A 24 0.26 -7.46 -6.16
C ILE A 24 -0.76 -7.68 -5.06
N SER A 25 -1.78 -8.48 -5.34
CA SER A 25 -2.71 -9.00 -4.32
C SER A 25 -2.58 -10.52 -4.24
N THR A 26 -2.67 -11.04 -3.04
CA THR A 26 -2.62 -12.48 -2.79
C THR A 26 -3.58 -12.81 -1.67
N LEU A 27 -4.50 -13.76 -1.94
CA LEU A 27 -5.40 -14.30 -0.93
C LEU A 27 -4.78 -15.59 -0.38
N ASP A 28 -4.44 -15.58 0.91
CA ASP A 28 -3.99 -16.76 1.63
C ASP A 28 -5.18 -17.42 2.33
N ALA A 29 -5.62 -18.55 1.78
CA ALA A 29 -6.70 -19.37 2.31
C ALA A 29 -6.25 -20.38 3.39
N GLY A 30 -4.97 -20.41 3.75
CA GLY A 30 -4.45 -21.27 4.82
C GLY A 30 -4.79 -20.79 6.23
N HIS A 31 -5.29 -19.56 6.37
CA HIS A 31 -5.75 -18.97 7.62
C HIS A 31 -7.29 -19.01 7.71
N ASN A 32 -7.83 -19.02 8.94
CA ASN A 32 -9.26 -18.87 9.19
C ASN A 32 -9.52 -17.69 10.16
N PRO A 33 -10.10 -16.57 9.69
CA PRO A 33 -10.52 -16.31 8.31
C PRO A 33 -9.31 -16.19 7.35
N PRO A 34 -9.50 -16.37 6.03
CA PRO A 34 -8.45 -16.15 5.04
C PRO A 34 -7.85 -14.75 5.17
N THR A 35 -6.63 -14.55 4.70
CA THR A 35 -5.95 -13.25 4.77
C THR A 35 -5.66 -12.73 3.38
N LEU A 36 -6.13 -11.52 3.08
CA LEU A 36 -5.74 -10.80 1.87
C LEU A 36 -4.47 -9.98 2.16
N LYS A 37 -3.42 -10.27 1.40
CA LYS A 37 -2.21 -9.44 1.32
C LYS A 37 -2.28 -8.55 0.08
N ILE A 38 -1.99 -7.27 0.25
CA ILE A 38 -1.78 -6.33 -0.87
C ILE A 38 -0.42 -5.68 -0.70
N GLU A 39 0.36 -5.65 -1.77
CA GLU A 39 1.68 -5.04 -1.85
C GLU A 39 1.71 -4.02 -2.98
N TRP A 40 2.27 -2.86 -2.68
CA TRP A 40 2.51 -1.76 -3.61
C TRP A 40 4.00 -1.47 -3.59
N SER A 41 4.65 -1.47 -4.75
CA SER A 41 6.08 -1.20 -4.89
C SER A 41 6.32 -0.15 -5.97
N GLU A 42 7.08 0.88 -5.62
CA GLU A 42 7.54 1.92 -6.54
C GLU A 42 9.01 1.74 -6.88
N THR A 43 9.33 1.85 -8.17
CA THR A 43 10.70 1.76 -8.67
C THR A 43 10.93 2.81 -9.77
N GLY A 44 12.20 3.16 -10.03
CA GLY A 44 12.55 4.13 -11.07
C GLY A 44 12.11 5.58 -10.79
N GLY A 45 11.63 5.85 -9.57
CA GLY A 45 11.25 7.18 -9.10
C GLY A 45 12.44 8.04 -8.71
N PRO A 46 12.19 9.33 -8.43
CA PRO A 46 13.20 10.22 -7.90
C PRO A 46 13.74 9.68 -6.55
N PRO A 47 14.99 10.01 -6.18
CA PRO A 47 15.55 9.60 -4.90
C PRO A 47 14.68 10.07 -3.73
N ILE A 48 14.31 9.15 -2.85
CA ILE A 48 13.56 9.49 -1.65
C ILE A 48 14.54 9.81 -0.52
N ALA A 49 14.62 11.08 -0.12
CA ALA A 49 15.26 11.44 1.14
C ALA A 49 14.34 11.02 2.30
N ALA A 50 14.88 10.28 3.28
CA ALA A 50 14.14 9.77 4.43
C ALA A 50 13.39 10.85 5.24
N SER A 51 13.80 12.12 5.13
CA SER A 51 13.16 13.28 5.76
C SER A 51 11.96 13.85 5.01
N THR A 52 11.77 13.51 3.72
CA THR A 52 10.84 14.22 2.83
C THR A 52 9.45 13.59 2.79
N VAL A 53 9.31 12.31 3.17
CA VAL A 53 8.00 11.66 3.25
C VAL A 53 7.33 12.01 4.58
N LYS A 54 6.89 13.27 4.73
CA LYS A 54 6.02 13.67 5.83
C LYS A 54 4.71 12.89 5.74
N GLY A 55 4.63 11.83 6.53
CA GLY A 55 3.67 10.73 6.42
C GLY A 55 2.22 11.03 6.80
N PHE A 56 1.61 12.12 6.32
CA PHE A 56 0.19 12.35 6.57
C PHE A 56 -0.69 11.32 5.85
N GLY A 57 -0.46 11.12 4.54
CA GLY A 57 -1.21 10.14 3.74
C GLY A 57 -1.02 8.69 4.26
N PHE A 58 0.22 8.26 4.48
CA PHE A 58 0.50 6.92 4.98
C PHE A 58 -0.05 6.64 6.38
N ARG A 59 -0.02 7.63 7.30
CA ARG A 59 -0.61 7.47 8.63
C ARG A 59 -2.14 7.34 8.57
N LEU A 60 -2.81 8.04 7.66
CA LEU A 60 -4.25 7.90 7.48
C LEU A 60 -4.61 6.53 6.91
N ILE A 61 -3.92 6.10 5.86
CA ILE A 61 -4.11 4.78 5.24
C ILE A 61 -3.88 3.67 6.29
N ARG A 62 -2.77 3.74 7.03
CA ARG A 62 -2.45 2.78 8.08
C ARG A 62 -3.55 2.73 9.15
N ARG A 63 -3.98 3.88 9.67
CA ARG A 63 -5.02 3.93 10.70
C ARG A 63 -6.37 3.43 10.21
N SER A 64 -6.76 3.72 8.97
CA SER A 64 -8.01 3.19 8.38
C SER A 64 -7.93 1.67 8.30
N ILE A 65 -6.82 1.09 7.84
CA ILE A 65 -6.66 -0.37 7.77
C ILE A 65 -6.67 -1.03 9.15
N GLU A 66 -5.91 -0.48 10.10
CA GLU A 66 -5.82 -1.03 11.46
C GLU A 66 -7.16 -0.91 12.21
N ARG A 67 -7.91 0.19 12.03
CA ARG A 67 -9.15 0.48 12.77
C ARG A 67 -10.40 -0.11 12.11
N GLU A 68 -10.54 0.04 10.80
CA GLU A 68 -11.77 -0.30 10.07
C GLU A 68 -11.73 -1.72 9.54
N LEU A 69 -10.56 -2.18 9.09
CA LEU A 69 -10.40 -3.51 8.48
C LEU A 69 -9.78 -4.54 9.43
N LYS A 70 -9.46 -4.16 10.67
CA LYS A 70 -8.73 -4.99 11.66
C LYS A 70 -7.46 -5.62 11.08
N GLY A 71 -6.82 -4.90 10.16
CA GLY A 71 -5.64 -5.34 9.44
C GLY A 71 -4.34 -4.81 10.02
N LYS A 72 -3.25 -5.04 9.29
CA LYS A 72 -1.94 -4.43 9.52
C LYS A 72 -1.49 -3.76 8.24
N ALA A 73 -0.76 -2.66 8.36
CA ALA A 73 -0.12 -2.00 7.22
C ALA A 73 1.29 -1.56 7.59
N ASP A 74 2.22 -1.74 6.65
CA ASP A 74 3.62 -1.41 6.80
C ASP A 74 4.12 -0.58 5.62
N ILE A 75 5.16 0.22 5.85
CA ILE A 75 5.82 0.99 4.80
C ILE A 75 7.33 0.95 4.98
N GLN A 76 8.01 0.72 3.87
CA GLN A 76 9.46 0.73 3.75
C GLN A 76 9.84 1.76 2.68
N PHE A 77 10.88 2.54 2.99
CA PHE A 77 11.44 3.50 2.06
C PHE A 77 12.64 2.86 1.36
N ALA A 78 12.53 2.70 0.04
CA ALA A 78 13.64 2.30 -0.82
C ALA A 78 14.31 3.55 -1.40
N SER A 79 15.49 3.38 -2.00
CA SER A 79 16.27 4.49 -2.55
C SER A 79 15.52 5.30 -3.61
N THR A 80 14.62 4.69 -4.36
CA THR A 80 13.93 5.30 -5.52
C THR A 80 12.42 5.09 -5.49
N GLY A 81 11.84 4.92 -4.29
CA GLY A 81 10.43 4.57 -4.16
C GLY A 81 10.06 4.07 -2.77
N ILE A 82 8.81 3.66 -2.63
CA ILE A 82 8.26 3.06 -1.43
C ILE A 82 7.84 1.61 -1.71
N ILE A 83 7.91 0.79 -0.67
CA ILE A 83 7.21 -0.48 -0.60
C ILE A 83 6.18 -0.35 0.50
N TRP A 84 4.92 -0.48 0.14
CA TRP A 84 3.81 -0.43 1.08
C TRP A 84 3.07 -1.77 1.05
N SER A 85 2.71 -2.29 2.21
CA SER A 85 1.97 -3.55 2.28
C SER A 85 0.83 -3.44 3.28
N MET A 86 -0.22 -4.23 3.04
CA MET A 86 -1.25 -4.47 4.03
C MET A 86 -1.68 -5.94 4.07
N LEU A 87 -2.11 -6.34 5.24
CA LEU A 87 -2.71 -7.64 5.53
C LEU A 87 -4.07 -7.37 6.17
N ILE A 88 -5.14 -7.86 5.57
CA ILE A 88 -6.50 -7.74 6.13
C ILE A 88 -7.14 -9.12 6.20
N PRO A 89 -7.88 -9.44 7.29
CA PRO A 89 -8.79 -10.57 7.30
C PRO A 89 -9.77 -10.46 6.13
N TRP A 90 -9.87 -11.51 5.33
CA TRP A 90 -10.83 -11.62 4.24
C TRP A 90 -12.10 -12.26 4.79
N PRO A 91 -13.24 -11.56 4.78
CA PRO A 91 -14.46 -12.10 5.34
C PRO A 91 -14.98 -13.28 4.51
N ASP A 92 -15.56 -14.29 5.17
CA ASP A 92 -16.18 -15.45 4.52
C ASP A 92 -17.30 -15.07 3.53
N LYS A 93 -17.85 -13.86 3.67
CA LYS A 93 -18.79 -13.26 2.72
C LYS A 93 -18.37 -11.80 2.46
N PRO A 94 -18.02 -11.40 1.23
CA PRO A 94 -17.79 -9.99 0.94
C PRO A 94 -19.11 -9.21 1.15
N GLU A 95 -19.06 -8.12 1.92
CA GLU A 95 -20.16 -7.17 1.99
C GLU A 95 -20.54 -6.75 0.56
N GLY A 96 -21.79 -7.00 0.17
CA GLY A 96 -22.30 -6.70 -1.18
C GLY A 96 -22.60 -7.92 -2.07
N SER A 97 -22.44 -9.15 -1.59
CA SER A 97 -23.01 -10.33 -2.26
C SER A 97 -24.50 -10.47 -1.91
N LEU A 98 -25.34 -9.82 -2.74
CA LEU A 98 -26.78 -10.10 -2.88
C LEU A 98 -26.98 -11.44 -3.61
#